data_AF-A0A969NWT2-F1
#
_entry.id   AF-A0A969NWT2-F1
#
_cell.length_a   1.000
_cell.length_b   1.000
_cell.length_c   1.000
_cell.angle_alpha   90.00
_cell.angle_beta   90.00
_cell.angle_gamma   90.00
#
_symmetry.space_group_name_H-M   'P 1'
#
loop_
_entity.id
_entity.type
_entity.pdbx_description
1 polymer ?
#
loop_
_entity_poly.entity_id
_entity_poly.type
_entity_poly.pdbx_seq_one_letter_code
_entity_poly.pdbx_strand_id
1 'polypeptide(L)'
;MSLYPSHIPQSGGSPQRNRTWLRWLIISVAIVLLLIALFWPFLQPSPEPVAEQHATPIPTTATPGPSSGEAPTPTIITLEPSSASPTPTIIRVLPTSTPAFSDAFFDSQRLSYEPDFYVPEIQVFLGSQPGPLKDTRFQIGGYGHSFAETLVSMTTLYSINPKVVLALFETQSRLLSTAEPAPDQLTWAMGYHGGAGGRAGLYSQFYWAVMELRYAIRDYVLGFEAGVLPDIVFADASRQPVGLDMTLAHYALARVLAQTTTPDQLTNRLDAFQATYTELFEDPRLPPDDWPEPAEPFLHMPMEEPFRITSVFDHHTPLLHKNGSTQSFWGQESPYISYDGHTGWDYAMRPPDIVLAAAGGTVVFAGFSDDGCVTPAGAVIIDHGNGYRSLYWHLSSITIELGATVASGDPIGVAGETGCAIGPHLHLQVQYLGRDTDPYGWCAAGNGPWGESPGGQQSTWLWADWPDPCGAVPDNTIVIDNQSDGFASYGSWQQSEMGYADGTLFQETIPFRYERQPWELRPFVETPAVATWQPTRLQAGTYRVLAYLPYVLNGLDDSQEIRYRVHYAGGDALVTINGETWANGWADLGTYPFAPDAPAFVSVSSLAGDAGRGIWADAVAWQLQETQVSETSGP
;
A
#
# COMPACT_ATOMS: atom_id res chain seq x y z
N MET A 1 7.14 -1.68 39.40
CA MET A 1 7.80 -1.68 40.72
C MET A 1 9.29 -1.88 40.47
N SER A 2 10.10 -0.94 40.96
CA SER A 2 11.50 -0.74 40.56
C SER A 2 12.48 -1.65 41.32
N LEU A 3 13.69 -1.75 40.75
CA LEU A 3 15.00 -2.03 41.37
C LEU A 3 15.52 -3.48 41.40
N TYR A 4 16.37 -3.78 40.42
CA TYR A 4 17.69 -4.33 40.70
C TYR A 4 18.48 -3.40 41.64
N PRO A 5 19.31 -3.96 42.53
CA PRO A 5 20.61 -3.36 42.79
C PRO A 5 21.74 -4.37 42.51
N SER A 6 22.74 -3.88 41.80
CA SER A 6 24.08 -4.42 41.69
C SER A 6 24.82 -4.27 43.02
N HIS A 7 25.48 -5.33 43.51
CA HIS A 7 26.75 -5.26 44.24
C HIS A 7 27.37 -6.65 44.42
N ILE A 8 28.64 -6.78 44.01
CA ILE A 8 29.55 -7.88 44.37
C ILE A 8 30.25 -7.50 45.69
N PRO A 9 30.43 -8.45 46.62
CA PRO A 9 31.78 -8.65 47.15
C PRO A 9 32.21 -10.13 47.21
N GLN A 10 33.53 -10.31 47.24
CA GLN A 10 34.27 -11.56 47.12
C GLN A 10 34.21 -12.49 48.35
N SER A 11 34.43 -13.78 48.06
CA SER A 11 35.15 -14.81 48.84
C SER A 11 34.48 -15.49 50.06
N GLY A 12 34.54 -16.82 50.06
CA GLY A 12 34.25 -17.69 51.22
C GLY A 12 33.66 -19.04 50.81
N GLY A 13 34.49 -20.08 50.70
CA GLY A 13 34.11 -21.39 50.14
C GLY A 13 33.40 -22.36 51.09
N SER A 14 32.70 -23.35 50.51
CA SER A 14 32.79 -24.79 50.85
C SER A 14 31.95 -25.64 49.86
N PRO A 15 32.27 -26.92 49.62
CA PRO A 15 31.79 -27.68 48.46
C PRO A 15 30.59 -28.58 48.81
N GLN A 16 29.38 -28.14 48.49
CA GLN A 16 28.21 -29.02 48.38
C GLN A 16 27.26 -28.52 47.29
N ARG A 17 27.60 -28.76 46.02
CA ARG A 17 26.63 -28.64 44.91
C ARG A 17 27.17 -29.29 43.64
N ASN A 18 26.99 -30.61 43.52
CA ASN A 18 27.29 -31.35 42.28
C ASN A 18 26.29 -32.48 41.98
N ARG A 19 25.00 -32.28 42.32
CA ARG A 19 23.94 -33.26 42.00
C ARG A 19 22.79 -32.70 41.16
N THR A 20 22.66 -31.39 41.03
CA THR A 20 21.60 -30.73 40.23
C THR A 20 22.01 -30.57 38.77
N TRP A 21 23.28 -30.28 38.48
CA TRP A 21 23.77 -30.10 37.10
C TRP A 21 23.75 -31.40 36.28
N LEU A 22 24.09 -32.52 36.92
CA LEU A 22 24.04 -33.85 36.27
C LEU A 22 22.60 -34.26 35.91
N ARG A 23 21.60 -33.82 36.68
CA ARG A 23 20.18 -34.08 36.38
C ARG A 23 19.70 -33.28 35.17
N TRP A 24 20.10 -32.03 35.04
CA TRP A 24 19.77 -31.20 33.87
C TRP A 24 20.47 -31.68 32.59
N LEU A 25 21.71 -32.18 32.70
CA LEU A 25 22.41 -32.77 31.57
C LEU A 25 21.71 -34.05 31.06
N ILE A 26 21.28 -34.93 31.98
CA ILE A 26 20.56 -36.16 31.61
C ILE A 26 19.20 -35.84 30.97
N ILE A 27 18.48 -34.85 31.49
CA ILE A 27 17.19 -34.42 30.91
C ILE A 27 17.38 -33.82 29.52
N SER A 28 18.42 -32.99 29.32
CA SER A 28 18.70 -32.37 28.01
C SER A 28 19.09 -33.42 26.96
N VAL A 29 19.90 -34.41 27.32
CA VAL A 29 20.28 -35.50 26.41
C VAL A 29 19.08 -36.39 26.07
N ALA A 30 18.19 -36.66 27.04
CA ALA A 30 16.97 -37.42 26.79
C ALA A 30 16.01 -36.71 25.82
N ILE A 31 15.87 -35.38 25.92
CA ILE A 31 15.05 -34.58 25.01
C ILE A 31 15.62 -34.60 23.58
N VAL A 32 16.93 -34.46 23.42
CA VAL A 32 17.59 -34.52 22.11
C VAL A 32 17.42 -35.90 21.46
N LEU A 33 17.57 -36.99 22.23
CA LEU A 33 17.34 -38.34 21.72
C LEU A 33 15.88 -38.60 21.35
N LEU A 34 14.92 -38.01 22.07
CA LEU A 34 13.49 -38.09 21.75
C LEU A 34 13.17 -37.34 20.44
N LEU A 35 13.77 -36.18 20.22
CA LEU A 35 13.62 -35.41 18.99
C LEU A 35 14.23 -36.13 17.78
N ILE A 36 15.40 -36.76 17.95
CA ILE A 36 16.02 -37.57 16.89
C ILE A 36 15.14 -38.78 16.54
N ALA A 37 14.54 -39.45 17.53
CA ALA A 37 13.63 -40.58 17.29
C ALA A 37 12.32 -40.18 16.60
N LEU A 38 11.80 -38.97 16.88
CA LEU A 38 10.58 -38.43 16.26
C LEU A 38 10.77 -38.02 14.80
N PHE A 39 11.98 -37.59 14.41
CA PHE A 39 12.27 -37.15 13.03
C PHE A 39 12.95 -38.21 12.16
N TRP A 40 13.42 -39.32 12.73
CA TRP A 40 14.04 -40.43 11.99
C TRP A 40 13.19 -41.00 10.82
N PRO A 41 11.86 -41.14 10.90
CA PRO A 41 11.08 -41.70 9.79
C PRO A 41 10.89 -40.74 8.60
N PHE A 42 11.24 -39.45 8.73
CA PHE A 42 11.11 -38.44 7.65
C PHE A 42 12.41 -38.21 6.86
N LEU A 43 13.49 -38.91 7.23
CA LEU A 43 14.82 -38.79 6.61
C LEU A 43 15.17 -39.96 5.67
N GLN A 44 14.22 -40.84 5.34
CA GLN A 44 14.47 -41.90 4.36
C GLN A 44 14.05 -41.49 2.94
N PRO A 45 14.90 -41.70 1.92
CA PRO A 45 14.53 -41.48 0.53
C PRO A 45 13.47 -42.50 0.09
N SER A 46 12.44 -42.03 -0.62
CA SER A 46 11.35 -42.84 -1.18
C SER A 46 11.87 -43.93 -2.13
N PRO A 47 11.29 -45.15 -2.13
CA PRO A 47 11.64 -46.18 -3.11
C PRO A 47 11.02 -45.87 -4.47
N GLU A 48 11.79 -46.12 -5.55
CA GLU A 48 11.33 -46.05 -6.95
C GLU A 48 10.11 -46.96 -7.21
N PRO A 49 9.17 -46.57 -8.10
CA PRO A 49 8.09 -47.45 -8.49
C PRO A 49 8.55 -48.45 -9.56
N VAL A 50 8.36 -49.74 -9.24
CA VAL A 50 8.50 -50.89 -10.15
C VAL A 50 7.28 -50.97 -11.09
N ALA A 51 7.58 -51.33 -12.34
CA ALA A 51 6.63 -51.55 -13.44
C ALA A 51 5.85 -52.87 -13.35
N GLU A 52 4.61 -52.89 -13.86
CA GLU A 52 3.94 -54.05 -14.50
C GLU A 52 2.66 -53.55 -15.24
N GLN A 53 2.63 -53.57 -16.58
CA GLN A 53 2.15 -54.61 -17.52
C GLN A 53 0.62 -54.89 -17.57
N HIS A 54 0.02 -54.37 -18.66
CA HIS A 54 -0.96 -54.94 -19.60
C HIS A 54 -2.27 -55.62 -19.14
N ALA A 55 -3.42 -55.12 -19.66
CA ALA A 55 -4.22 -55.76 -20.74
C ALA A 55 -5.54 -55.00 -21.10
N THR A 56 -5.57 -54.35 -22.29
CA THR A 56 -6.53 -54.42 -23.44
C THR A 56 -8.08 -54.60 -23.29
N PRO A 57 -8.93 -54.28 -24.32
CA PRO A 57 -8.94 -53.10 -25.25
C PRO A 57 -10.34 -52.65 -25.86
N ILE A 58 -10.32 -51.62 -26.76
CA ILE A 58 -11.24 -51.30 -27.93
C ILE A 58 -12.62 -50.60 -27.65
N PRO A 59 -13.20 -49.73 -28.55
CA PRO A 59 -12.84 -49.36 -29.93
C PRO A 59 -12.70 -47.87 -30.31
N THR A 60 -12.01 -47.72 -31.45
CA THR A 60 -11.74 -46.58 -32.34
C THR A 60 -12.92 -46.16 -33.22
N THR A 61 -13.02 -44.86 -33.55
CA THR A 61 -13.56 -44.31 -34.82
C THR A 61 -12.73 -43.04 -35.14
N ALA A 62 -11.88 -43.02 -36.16
CA ALA A 62 -12.10 -42.88 -37.61
C ALA A 62 -11.92 -41.42 -38.10
N THR A 63 -10.84 -41.21 -38.85
CA THR A 63 -10.43 -40.01 -39.60
C THR A 63 -11.41 -39.65 -40.73
N PRO A 64 -11.29 -38.44 -41.31
CA PRO A 64 -11.21 -38.39 -42.77
C PRO A 64 -10.13 -37.44 -43.32
N GLY A 65 -9.52 -37.85 -44.43
CA GLY A 65 -8.67 -37.04 -45.30
C GLY A 65 -9.46 -36.25 -46.38
N PRO A 66 -8.78 -35.59 -47.32
CA PRO A 66 -9.26 -34.37 -48.00
C PRO A 66 -9.83 -34.60 -49.41
N SER A 67 -10.70 -33.69 -49.89
CA SER A 67 -10.89 -33.45 -51.33
C SER A 67 -11.54 -32.10 -51.67
N SER A 68 -10.83 -31.32 -52.49
CA SER A 68 -11.25 -30.49 -53.63
C SER A 68 -12.71 -30.03 -53.81
N GLY A 69 -12.90 -28.74 -54.15
CA GLY A 69 -14.03 -28.32 -54.96
C GLY A 69 -14.36 -26.82 -54.93
N GLU A 70 -13.91 -26.11 -55.96
CA GLU A 70 -14.60 -25.01 -56.66
C GLU A 70 -14.75 -23.60 -56.02
N ALA A 71 -14.31 -22.60 -56.80
CA ALA A 71 -14.44 -21.18 -56.56
C ALA A 71 -15.74 -20.61 -57.18
N PRO A 72 -16.27 -19.50 -56.64
CA PRO A 72 -16.94 -18.51 -57.47
C PRO A 72 -16.40 -17.07 -57.31
N THR A 73 -16.16 -16.48 -58.48
CA THR A 73 -16.06 -15.09 -58.96
C THR A 73 -16.44 -13.92 -58.02
N PRO A 74 -15.70 -12.78 -58.08
CA PRO A 74 -15.87 -11.64 -57.17
C PRO A 74 -17.06 -10.74 -57.53
N THR A 75 -17.79 -10.29 -56.52
CA THR A 75 -18.74 -9.17 -56.65
C THR A 75 -18.05 -7.88 -56.22
N ILE A 76 -17.92 -6.96 -57.17
CA ILE A 76 -17.47 -5.58 -56.96
C ILE A 76 -18.63 -4.83 -56.29
N ILE A 77 -18.42 -4.33 -55.08
CA ILE A 77 -19.23 -3.27 -54.49
C ILE A 77 -18.34 -2.04 -54.37
N THR A 78 -18.76 -1.00 -55.08
CA THR A 78 -18.21 0.35 -55.11
C THR A 78 -18.36 1.00 -53.73
N LEU A 79 -17.26 1.48 -53.14
CA LEU A 79 -17.29 2.34 -51.95
C LEU A 79 -17.37 3.80 -52.41
N GLU A 80 -18.46 4.49 -52.08
CA GLU A 80 -18.49 5.96 -52.05
C GLU A 80 -17.90 6.46 -50.71
N PRO A 81 -17.24 7.63 -50.69
CA PRO A 81 -16.61 8.16 -49.50
C PRO A 81 -17.61 9.05 -48.73
N SER A 82 -17.84 8.79 -47.43
CA SER A 82 -18.15 9.83 -46.44
C SER A 82 -18.54 9.21 -45.10
N SER A 83 -17.69 9.35 -44.10
CA SER A 83 -17.90 10.29 -42.99
C SER A 83 -16.86 9.99 -41.92
N ALA A 84 -16.24 11.04 -41.40
CA ALA A 84 -15.27 10.96 -40.33
C ALA A 84 -15.87 10.25 -39.11
N SER A 85 -15.22 9.18 -38.64
CA SER A 85 -15.48 8.65 -37.30
C SER A 85 -15.08 9.70 -36.26
N PRO A 86 -15.89 9.93 -35.22
CA PRO A 86 -15.56 10.88 -34.19
C PRO A 86 -14.37 10.35 -33.37
N THR A 87 -13.37 11.20 -33.17
CA THR A 87 -12.37 11.06 -32.11
C THR A 87 -13.10 10.80 -30.79
N PRO A 88 -12.77 9.74 -30.02
CA PRO A 88 -13.35 9.57 -28.70
C PRO A 88 -12.84 10.74 -27.84
N THR A 89 -13.69 11.73 -27.63
CA THR A 89 -13.48 12.71 -26.57
C THR A 89 -13.73 11.97 -25.27
N ILE A 90 -12.66 11.53 -24.61
CA ILE A 90 -12.75 11.13 -23.21
C ILE A 90 -13.08 12.41 -22.44
N ILE A 91 -14.38 12.63 -22.21
CA ILE A 91 -14.84 13.63 -21.27
C ILE A 91 -14.38 13.13 -19.90
N ARG A 92 -13.41 13.83 -19.30
CA ARG A 92 -13.07 13.70 -17.89
C ARG A 92 -14.31 14.14 -17.10
N VAL A 93 -15.23 13.22 -16.88
CA VAL A 93 -16.29 13.39 -15.89
C VAL A 93 -15.59 13.17 -14.55
N LEU A 94 -15.09 14.25 -13.95
CA LEU A 94 -14.88 14.25 -12.51
C LEU A 94 -16.23 13.87 -11.89
N PRO A 95 -16.33 12.83 -11.05
CA PRO A 95 -17.58 12.48 -10.42
C PRO A 95 -17.97 13.61 -9.47
N THR A 96 -18.81 14.53 -9.90
CA THR A 96 -19.36 15.62 -9.06
C THR A 96 -20.47 15.14 -8.13
N SER A 97 -20.56 13.85 -7.83
CA SER A 97 -21.48 13.38 -6.79
C SER A 97 -21.07 12.01 -6.28
N THR A 98 -20.30 11.98 -5.21
CA THR A 98 -20.46 10.96 -4.17
C THR A 98 -21.95 10.92 -3.81
N PRO A 99 -22.61 9.75 -3.68
CA PRO A 99 -23.97 9.70 -3.17
C PRO A 99 -23.95 10.30 -1.76
N ALA A 100 -24.51 11.51 -1.62
CA ALA A 100 -24.65 12.17 -0.33
C ALA A 100 -25.68 11.39 0.50
N PHE A 101 -25.24 10.34 1.18
CA PHE A 101 -25.83 10.02 2.46
C PHE A 101 -25.36 11.13 3.40
N SER A 102 -26.08 12.26 3.46
CA SER A 102 -25.89 13.19 4.56
C SER A 102 -26.28 12.42 5.82
N ASP A 103 -25.30 11.96 6.58
CA ASP A 103 -25.57 11.43 7.90
C ASP A 103 -26.20 12.57 8.71
N ALA A 104 -27.45 12.40 9.13
CA ALA A 104 -28.10 13.37 10.00
C ALA A 104 -27.42 13.46 11.38
N PHE A 105 -26.56 12.48 11.72
CA PHE A 105 -25.85 12.40 12.98
C PHE A 105 -24.40 12.92 12.93
N PHE A 106 -23.53 12.38 12.09
CA PHE A 106 -22.12 12.77 12.07
C PHE A 106 -21.50 12.49 10.70
N ASP A 107 -20.89 13.50 10.08
CA ASP A 107 -20.27 13.32 8.77
C ASP A 107 -19.12 12.30 8.86
N SER A 108 -19.18 11.24 8.05
CA SER A 108 -18.23 10.14 8.12
C SER A 108 -16.82 10.52 7.67
N GLN A 109 -16.63 11.62 6.96
CA GLN A 109 -15.30 12.13 6.64
C GLN A 109 -14.61 12.68 7.90
N ARG A 110 -15.36 13.35 8.78
CA ARG A 110 -14.85 13.93 10.04
C ARG A 110 -14.41 12.90 11.08
N LEU A 111 -14.68 11.61 10.85
CA LEU A 111 -14.27 10.54 11.77
C LEU A 111 -12.74 10.34 11.77
N SER A 112 -12.09 10.55 10.62
CA SER A 112 -10.73 10.05 10.37
C SER A 112 -9.66 11.13 10.24
N TYR A 113 -10.04 12.35 9.90
CA TYR A 113 -9.10 13.41 9.60
C TYR A 113 -9.58 14.77 10.11
N GLU A 114 -8.59 15.57 10.46
CA GLU A 114 -8.74 16.97 10.82
C GLU A 114 -7.47 17.69 10.35
N PRO A 115 -7.58 18.61 9.38
CA PRO A 115 -6.45 19.44 8.99
C PRO A 115 -6.10 20.41 10.13
N ASP A 116 -4.83 20.79 10.21
CA ASP A 116 -4.33 21.87 11.08
C ASP A 116 -4.70 21.76 12.57
N PHE A 117 -4.97 20.56 13.09
CA PHE A 117 -5.28 20.35 14.50
C PHE A 117 -4.31 19.35 15.14
N TYR A 118 -3.05 19.80 15.24
CA TYR A 118 -1.93 19.01 15.73
C TYR A 118 -1.50 19.46 17.13
N VAL A 119 -0.30 19.07 17.55
CA VAL A 119 0.18 19.29 18.93
C VAL A 119 0.09 20.77 19.35
N PRO A 120 0.54 21.76 18.55
CA PRO A 120 0.45 23.16 18.94
C PRO A 120 -0.99 23.64 19.14
N GLU A 121 -1.88 23.33 18.21
CA GLU A 121 -3.27 23.78 18.24
C GLU A 121 -4.06 23.09 19.36
N ILE A 122 -3.81 21.80 19.58
CA ILE A 122 -4.37 21.06 20.71
C ILE A 122 -3.88 21.64 22.03
N GLN A 123 -2.60 22.01 22.16
CA GLN A 123 -2.09 22.64 23.38
C GLN A 123 -2.75 24.00 23.65
N VAL A 124 -2.95 24.82 22.61
CA VAL A 124 -3.69 26.09 22.72
C VAL A 124 -5.14 25.83 23.14
N PHE A 125 -5.82 24.88 22.50
CA PHE A 125 -7.17 24.48 22.85
C PHE A 125 -7.27 24.04 24.30
N LEU A 126 -6.44 23.08 24.74
CA LEU A 126 -6.44 22.57 26.11
C LEU A 126 -6.08 23.66 27.14
N GLY A 127 -5.18 24.59 26.79
CA GLY A 127 -4.81 25.71 27.64
C GLY A 127 -5.99 26.65 27.94
N SER A 128 -6.96 26.75 27.03
CA SER A 128 -8.20 27.52 27.23
C SER A 128 -9.22 26.79 28.13
N GLN A 129 -9.04 25.49 28.36
CA GLN A 129 -9.94 24.66 29.14
C GLN A 129 -9.53 24.65 30.64
N PRO A 130 -10.50 24.61 31.57
CA PRO A 130 -10.20 24.56 33.00
C PRO A 130 -9.60 23.22 33.46
N GLY A 131 -9.89 22.13 32.77
CA GLY A 131 -9.55 20.76 33.19
C GLY A 131 -8.08 20.35 33.09
N PRO A 132 -7.74 19.15 33.60
CA PRO A 132 -6.35 18.75 33.85
C PRO A 132 -5.61 18.20 32.62
N LEU A 133 -6.27 18.01 31.47
CA LEU A 133 -5.62 17.39 30.30
C LEU A 133 -4.44 18.21 29.77
N LYS A 134 -4.46 19.54 29.92
CA LYS A 134 -3.34 20.44 29.56
C LYS A 134 -2.04 20.15 30.31
N ASP A 135 -2.15 19.68 31.56
CA ASP A 135 -1.01 19.39 32.44
C ASP A 135 -0.69 17.89 32.51
N THR A 136 -1.48 17.06 31.83
CA THR A 136 -1.37 15.61 31.87
C THR A 136 -0.18 15.13 31.07
N ARG A 137 0.59 14.21 31.66
CA ARG A 137 1.73 13.56 31.01
C ARG A 137 1.65 12.04 31.13
N PHE A 138 1.99 11.33 30.07
CA PHE A 138 2.08 9.88 30.01
C PHE A 138 3.53 9.42 29.94
N GLN A 139 3.84 8.27 30.52
CA GLN A 139 5.16 7.63 30.42
C GLN A 139 5.09 6.51 29.39
N ILE A 140 5.62 6.74 28.19
CA ILE A 140 5.57 5.81 27.07
C ILE A 140 7.00 5.61 26.55
N GLY A 141 7.44 4.36 26.45
CA GLY A 141 8.81 4.04 26.01
C GLY A 141 9.93 4.60 26.90
N GLY A 142 9.63 4.92 28.17
CA GLY A 142 10.58 5.53 29.10
C GLY A 142 10.69 7.06 29.01
N TYR A 143 9.90 7.70 28.16
CA TYR A 143 9.84 9.15 27.99
C TYR A 143 8.50 9.70 28.44
N GLY A 144 8.51 10.95 28.93
CA GLY A 144 7.31 11.65 29.36
C GLY A 144 6.71 12.49 28.24
N HIS A 145 5.56 12.09 27.72
CA HIS A 145 4.82 12.80 26.67
C HIS A 145 3.68 13.60 27.27
N SER A 146 3.40 14.78 26.75
CA SER A 146 2.17 15.52 27.05
C SER A 146 0.94 14.78 26.50
N PHE A 147 -0.23 15.13 27.02
CA PHE A 147 -1.49 14.62 26.49
C PHE A 147 -1.66 14.96 24.99
N ALA A 148 -1.29 16.18 24.57
CA ALA A 148 -1.41 16.60 23.17
C ALA A 148 -0.53 15.77 22.22
N GLU A 149 0.75 15.55 22.59
CA GLU A 149 1.66 14.69 21.82
C GLU A 149 1.12 13.26 21.71
N THR A 150 0.59 12.74 22.81
CA THR A 150 0.04 11.37 22.84
C THR A 150 -1.26 11.28 22.05
N LEU A 151 -2.11 12.30 22.12
CA LEU A 151 -3.35 12.40 21.36
C LEU A 151 -3.06 12.32 19.87
N VAL A 152 -2.26 13.26 19.35
CA VAL A 152 -1.87 13.30 17.93
C VAL A 152 -1.21 12.01 17.49
N SER A 153 -0.26 11.49 18.28
CA SER A 153 0.47 10.27 17.92
C SER A 153 -0.49 9.11 17.70
N MET A 154 -1.44 8.89 18.60
CA MET A 154 -2.37 7.76 18.50
C MET A 154 -3.45 7.99 17.44
N THR A 155 -4.00 9.20 17.37
CA THR A 155 -5.11 9.48 16.45
C THR A 155 -4.64 9.53 15.00
N THR A 156 -3.43 10.07 14.74
CA THR A 156 -2.84 10.07 13.40
C THR A 156 -2.54 8.64 12.94
N LEU A 157 -1.97 7.81 13.82
CA LEU A 157 -1.60 6.44 13.50
C LEU A 157 -2.79 5.56 13.10
N TYR A 158 -3.92 5.75 13.79
CA TYR A 158 -5.13 4.95 13.56
C TYR A 158 -6.18 5.67 12.73
N SER A 159 -5.81 6.82 12.15
CA SER A 159 -6.68 7.65 11.32
C SER A 159 -8.01 7.95 11.99
N ILE A 160 -7.92 8.53 13.17
CA ILE A 160 -9.04 9.03 13.98
C ILE A 160 -8.88 10.55 14.09
N ASN A 161 -9.98 11.28 14.02
CA ASN A 161 -9.97 12.72 14.28
C ASN A 161 -9.75 12.96 15.80
N PRO A 162 -8.71 13.71 16.21
CA PRO A 162 -8.47 14.05 17.62
C PRO A 162 -9.64 14.79 18.30
N LYS A 163 -10.42 15.60 17.57
CA LYS A 163 -11.62 16.28 18.10
C LYS A 163 -12.67 15.28 18.58
N VAL A 164 -12.85 14.14 17.89
CA VAL A 164 -13.77 13.07 18.30
C VAL A 164 -13.39 12.53 19.68
N VAL A 165 -12.10 12.28 19.91
CA VAL A 165 -11.59 11.77 21.20
C VAL A 165 -11.77 12.80 22.32
N LEU A 166 -11.49 14.08 22.05
CA LEU A 166 -11.70 15.17 23.01
C LEU A 166 -13.18 15.31 23.40
N ALA A 167 -14.09 15.23 22.43
CA ALA A 167 -15.52 15.24 22.68
C ALA A 167 -15.99 14.01 23.49
N LEU A 168 -15.39 12.82 23.29
CA LEU A 168 -15.67 11.64 24.11
C LEU A 168 -15.24 11.84 25.57
N PHE A 169 -14.05 12.38 25.82
CA PHE A 169 -13.60 12.70 27.19
C PHE A 169 -14.54 13.66 27.91
N GLU A 170 -15.01 14.68 27.19
CA GLU A 170 -15.93 15.67 27.76
C GLU A 170 -17.31 15.06 28.01
N THR A 171 -17.86 14.33 27.03
CA THR A 171 -19.17 13.70 27.13
C THR A 171 -19.24 12.68 28.28
N GLN A 172 -18.18 11.89 28.47
CA GLN A 172 -18.16 10.82 29.46
C GLN A 172 -17.80 11.31 30.86
N SER A 173 -16.76 12.15 30.97
CA SER A 173 -16.13 12.45 32.26
C SER A 173 -15.86 13.93 32.49
N ARG A 174 -16.25 14.82 31.57
CA ARG A 174 -16.07 16.28 31.68
C ARG A 174 -14.63 16.70 31.99
N LEU A 175 -13.65 16.01 31.39
CA LEU A 175 -12.24 16.24 31.67
C LEU A 175 -11.68 17.52 31.02
N LEU A 176 -12.42 18.17 30.12
CA LEU A 176 -12.05 19.50 29.61
C LEU A 176 -12.64 20.58 30.52
N SER A 177 -13.92 20.46 30.89
CA SER A 177 -14.64 21.52 31.62
C SER A 177 -14.51 21.47 33.16
N THR A 178 -14.08 20.35 33.75
CA THR A 178 -13.96 20.21 35.21
C THR A 178 -12.52 20.45 35.66
N ALA A 179 -12.27 21.53 36.41
CA ALA A 179 -10.93 21.90 36.89
C ALA A 179 -10.29 20.82 37.79
N GLU A 180 -11.07 20.23 38.70
CA GLU A 180 -10.63 19.17 39.62
C GLU A 180 -11.59 17.97 39.53
N PRO A 181 -11.41 17.09 38.52
CA PRO A 181 -12.27 15.93 38.37
C PRO A 181 -12.04 14.93 39.50
N ALA A 182 -13.09 14.21 39.89
CA ALA A 182 -13.01 13.16 40.88
C ALA A 182 -12.03 12.05 40.42
N PRO A 183 -11.37 11.33 41.36
CA PRO A 183 -10.47 10.23 41.00
C PRO A 183 -11.12 9.17 40.10
N ASP A 184 -12.42 8.93 40.25
CA ASP A 184 -13.17 7.99 39.44
C ASP A 184 -13.33 8.46 37.98
N GLN A 185 -13.52 9.77 37.75
CA GLN A 185 -13.54 10.37 36.41
C GLN A 185 -12.19 10.21 35.70
N LEU A 186 -11.06 10.28 36.42
CA LEU A 186 -9.75 10.03 35.83
C LEU A 186 -9.48 8.53 35.60
N THR A 187 -10.03 7.67 36.46
CA THR A 187 -9.88 6.21 36.36
C THR A 187 -10.69 5.65 35.20
N TRP A 188 -11.89 6.18 34.98
CA TRP A 188 -12.85 5.74 33.95
C TRP A 188 -13.17 6.87 33.00
N ALA A 189 -12.14 7.55 32.51
CA ALA A 189 -12.26 8.75 31.69
C ALA A 189 -13.15 8.60 30.45
N MET A 190 -13.21 7.40 29.88
CA MET A 190 -14.08 7.08 28.73
C MET A 190 -15.32 6.26 29.13
N GLY A 191 -15.59 6.06 30.43
CA GLY A 191 -16.76 5.35 30.94
C GLY A 191 -16.71 3.81 30.82
N TYR A 192 -15.62 3.24 30.33
CA TYR A 192 -15.54 1.80 30.07
C TYR A 192 -15.06 1.00 31.27
N HIS A 193 -15.95 0.25 31.90
CA HIS A 193 -15.66 -0.61 33.06
C HIS A 193 -15.39 -2.09 32.71
N GLY A 194 -15.32 -2.44 31.43
CA GLY A 194 -15.16 -3.83 30.99
C GLY A 194 -13.75 -4.41 31.23
N GLY A 195 -13.54 -5.65 30.76
CA GLY A 195 -12.25 -6.34 30.89
C GLY A 195 -11.83 -6.66 32.32
N ALA A 196 -12.80 -6.95 33.20
CA ALA A 196 -12.58 -7.21 34.64
C ALA A 196 -11.84 -6.07 35.37
N GLY A 197 -12.02 -4.83 34.90
CA GLY A 197 -11.36 -3.65 35.43
C GLY A 197 -9.91 -3.43 34.96
N GLY A 198 -9.40 -4.29 34.07
CA GLY A 198 -8.03 -4.21 33.54
C GLY A 198 -7.74 -2.96 32.70
N ARG A 199 -8.76 -2.16 32.36
CA ARG A 199 -8.62 -0.90 31.62
C ARG A 199 -8.76 0.36 32.49
N ALA A 200 -8.67 0.22 33.81
CA ALA A 200 -8.64 1.36 34.73
C ALA A 200 -7.43 2.26 34.44
N GLY A 201 -7.64 3.58 34.48
CA GLY A 201 -6.62 4.61 34.31
C GLY A 201 -6.75 5.38 33.00
N LEU A 202 -6.40 6.66 33.05
CA LEU A 202 -6.60 7.63 31.96
C LEU A 202 -6.01 7.16 30.62
N TYR A 203 -4.75 6.69 30.60
CA TYR A 203 -4.12 6.19 29.37
C TYR A 203 -4.81 4.93 28.83
N SER A 204 -5.14 3.97 29.69
CA SER A 204 -5.81 2.72 29.29
C SER A 204 -7.19 2.97 28.71
N GLN A 205 -7.94 3.92 29.27
CA GLN A 205 -9.25 4.36 28.76
C GLN A 205 -9.12 5.06 27.42
N PHE A 206 -8.15 5.98 27.31
CA PHE A 206 -7.83 6.67 26.06
C PHE A 206 -7.49 5.67 24.94
N TYR A 207 -6.54 4.77 25.21
CA TYR A 207 -6.11 3.74 24.27
C TYR A 207 -7.23 2.82 23.85
N TRP A 208 -8.06 2.39 24.80
CA TRP A 208 -9.23 1.60 24.47
C TRP A 208 -10.17 2.32 23.49
N ALA A 209 -10.52 3.58 23.74
CA ALA A 209 -11.48 4.29 22.91
C ALA A 209 -10.98 4.48 21.47
N VAL A 210 -9.70 4.86 21.30
CA VAL A 210 -9.10 5.00 19.95
C VAL A 210 -9.09 3.66 19.21
N MET A 211 -8.68 2.59 19.89
CA MET A 211 -8.66 1.25 19.27
C MET A 211 -10.07 0.75 18.95
N GLU A 212 -11.05 1.00 19.81
CA GLU A 212 -12.44 0.62 19.55
C GLU A 212 -13.01 1.38 18.34
N LEU A 213 -12.70 2.68 18.17
CA LEU A 213 -13.05 3.42 16.96
C LEU A 213 -12.41 2.81 15.72
N ARG A 214 -11.11 2.51 15.76
CA ARG A 214 -10.40 1.87 14.64
C ARG A 214 -11.00 0.51 14.29
N TYR A 215 -11.28 -0.32 15.29
CA TYR A 215 -11.91 -1.62 15.07
C TYR A 215 -13.33 -1.49 14.55
N ALA A 216 -14.09 -0.50 15.01
CA ALA A 216 -15.43 -0.26 14.49
C ALA A 216 -15.41 0.16 13.01
N ILE A 217 -14.44 0.99 12.58
CA ILE A 217 -14.27 1.33 11.15
C ILE A 217 -13.97 0.08 10.33
N ARG A 218 -12.99 -0.74 10.76
CA ARG A 218 -12.66 -2.02 10.11
C ARG A 218 -13.88 -2.92 10.00
N ASP A 219 -14.53 -3.18 11.12
CA ASP A 219 -15.64 -4.14 11.19
C ASP A 219 -16.86 -3.65 10.41
N TYR A 220 -17.06 -2.33 10.31
CA TYR A 220 -18.10 -1.75 9.45
C TYR A 220 -17.82 -2.02 7.98
N VAL A 221 -16.60 -1.75 7.52
CA VAL A 221 -16.20 -1.96 6.12
C VAL A 221 -16.35 -3.44 5.73
N LEU A 222 -15.85 -4.35 6.56
CA LEU A 222 -15.96 -5.79 6.32
C LEU A 222 -17.41 -6.27 6.37
N GLY A 223 -18.22 -5.75 7.30
CA GLY A 223 -19.62 -6.10 7.41
C GLY A 223 -20.46 -5.59 6.24
N PHE A 224 -20.14 -4.39 5.73
CA PHE A 224 -20.84 -3.78 4.62
C PHE A 224 -20.70 -4.62 3.33
N GLU A 225 -19.47 -5.04 3.02
CA GLU A 225 -19.18 -5.93 1.90
C GLU A 225 -19.88 -7.30 2.04
N ALA A 226 -19.88 -7.86 3.26
CA ALA A 226 -20.58 -9.10 3.56
C ALA A 226 -22.12 -8.96 3.56
N GLY A 227 -22.65 -7.74 3.41
CA GLY A 227 -24.09 -7.44 3.48
C GLY A 227 -24.69 -7.61 4.88
N VAL A 228 -23.86 -7.63 5.93
CA VAL A 228 -24.28 -7.76 7.32
C VAL A 228 -23.31 -7.04 8.27
N LEU A 229 -23.79 -5.99 8.93
CA LEU A 229 -23.01 -5.29 9.95
C LEU A 229 -22.99 -6.08 11.27
N PRO A 230 -21.85 -6.11 11.99
CA PRO A 230 -21.79 -6.76 13.29
C PRO A 230 -22.66 -6.06 14.34
N ASP A 231 -23.30 -6.83 15.22
CA ASP A 231 -24.11 -6.32 16.33
C ASP A 231 -23.32 -5.33 17.21
N ILE A 232 -24.03 -4.31 17.71
CA ILE A 232 -23.53 -3.46 18.79
C ILE A 232 -23.62 -4.24 20.11
N VAL A 233 -22.51 -4.32 20.84
CA VAL A 233 -22.41 -4.98 22.15
C VAL A 233 -22.37 -3.94 23.26
N PHE A 234 -23.22 -4.13 24.27
CA PHE A 234 -23.38 -3.19 25.38
C PHE A 234 -22.56 -3.58 26.62
N ALA A 235 -22.50 -2.67 27.59
CA ALA A 235 -21.81 -2.90 28.87
C ALA A 235 -22.34 -4.12 29.65
N ASP A 236 -23.63 -4.43 29.50
CA ASP A 236 -24.30 -5.60 30.10
C ASP A 236 -24.20 -6.88 29.24
N ALA A 237 -23.38 -6.85 28.19
CA ALA A 237 -23.22 -7.89 27.17
C ALA A 237 -24.46 -8.20 26.33
N SER A 238 -25.54 -7.40 26.45
CA SER A 238 -26.63 -7.46 25.48
C SER A 238 -26.16 -7.04 24.09
N ARG A 239 -26.89 -7.47 23.07
CA ARG A 239 -26.57 -7.22 21.65
C ARG A 239 -27.75 -6.59 20.94
N GLN A 240 -27.46 -5.63 20.08
CA GLN A 240 -28.44 -5.02 19.21
C GLN A 240 -28.01 -5.17 17.74
N PRO A 241 -28.86 -5.77 16.88
CA PRO A 241 -28.57 -5.87 15.46
C PRO A 241 -28.57 -4.49 14.81
N VAL A 242 -27.74 -4.33 13.78
CA VAL A 242 -27.56 -3.08 13.03
C VAL A 242 -27.98 -3.29 11.59
N GLY A 243 -28.78 -2.37 11.05
CA GLY A 243 -29.14 -2.35 9.63
C GLY A 243 -28.06 -1.69 8.78
N LEU A 244 -27.96 -2.10 7.50
CA LEU A 244 -27.02 -1.53 6.52
C LEU A 244 -27.28 -0.04 6.20
N ASP A 245 -28.40 0.51 6.67
CA ASP A 245 -28.75 1.92 6.58
C ASP A 245 -28.04 2.80 7.63
N MET A 246 -27.42 2.20 8.65
CA MET A 246 -26.58 2.93 9.60
C MET A 246 -25.28 3.35 8.93
N THR A 247 -24.92 4.62 9.04
CA THR A 247 -23.67 5.18 8.50
C THR A 247 -22.45 4.71 9.28
N LEU A 248 -21.26 4.84 8.66
CA LEU A 248 -19.98 4.49 9.27
C LEU A 248 -19.74 5.23 10.60
N ALA A 249 -19.89 6.56 10.62
CA ALA A 249 -19.66 7.35 11.82
C ALA A 249 -20.66 7.04 12.94
N HIS A 250 -21.95 6.90 12.62
CA HIS A 250 -22.94 6.48 13.59
C HIS A 250 -22.56 5.14 14.22
N TYR A 251 -22.24 4.14 13.39
CA TYR A 251 -21.83 2.83 13.88
C TYR A 251 -20.59 2.88 14.77
N ALA A 252 -19.55 3.59 14.35
CA ALA A 252 -18.29 3.69 15.07
C ALA A 252 -18.47 4.33 16.45
N LEU A 253 -19.19 5.46 16.51
CA LEU A 253 -19.47 6.16 17.77
C LEU A 253 -20.42 5.36 18.67
N ALA A 254 -21.42 4.70 18.07
CA ALA A 254 -22.34 3.83 18.80
C ALA A 254 -21.60 2.65 19.46
N ARG A 255 -20.63 2.04 18.78
CA ARG A 255 -19.85 0.94 19.35
C ARG A 255 -19.03 1.33 20.57
N VAL A 256 -18.40 2.51 20.55
CA VAL A 256 -17.65 3.01 21.70
C VAL A 256 -18.60 3.29 22.87
N LEU A 257 -19.68 4.05 22.63
CA LEU A 257 -20.59 4.48 23.69
C LEU A 257 -21.41 3.31 24.26
N ALA A 258 -21.81 2.33 23.44
CA ALA A 258 -22.59 1.18 23.88
C ALA A 258 -21.87 0.37 24.97
N GLN A 259 -20.55 0.25 24.89
CA GLN A 259 -19.76 -0.45 25.91
C GLN A 259 -19.69 0.29 27.26
N THR A 260 -20.30 1.46 27.37
CA THR A 260 -20.38 2.27 28.59
C THR A 260 -21.82 2.50 29.04
N THR A 261 -22.80 1.91 28.36
CA THR A 261 -24.23 2.19 28.60
C THR A 261 -25.12 0.97 28.38
N THR A 262 -26.42 1.12 28.60
CA THR A 262 -27.47 0.15 28.26
C THR A 262 -28.18 0.52 26.95
N PRO A 263 -28.85 -0.43 26.27
CA PRO A 263 -29.54 -0.18 25.01
C PRO A 263 -30.52 1.00 25.03
N ASP A 264 -31.29 1.16 26.10
CA ASP A 264 -32.29 2.23 26.27
C ASP A 264 -31.67 3.63 26.42
N GLN A 265 -30.36 3.72 26.68
CA GLN A 265 -29.64 4.97 26.88
C GLN A 265 -28.73 5.36 25.71
N LEU A 266 -28.52 4.48 24.73
CA LEU A 266 -27.55 4.74 23.64
C LEU A 266 -27.87 6.00 22.84
N THR A 267 -29.13 6.19 22.45
CA THR A 267 -29.57 7.40 21.72
C THR A 267 -29.27 8.66 22.52
N ASN A 268 -29.59 8.70 23.81
CA ASN A 268 -29.30 9.85 24.67
C ASN A 268 -27.78 10.12 24.77
N ARG A 269 -26.94 9.08 24.74
CA ARG A 269 -25.49 9.21 24.77
C ARG A 269 -24.93 9.75 23.45
N LEU A 270 -25.46 9.29 22.32
CA LEU A 270 -25.09 9.79 20.99
C LEU A 270 -25.50 11.26 20.83
N ASP A 271 -26.72 11.63 21.22
CA ASP A 271 -27.20 13.01 21.19
C ASP A 271 -26.34 13.93 22.08
N ALA A 272 -25.97 13.46 23.28
CA ALA A 272 -25.08 14.19 24.17
C ALA A 272 -23.67 14.36 23.59
N PHE A 273 -23.15 13.34 22.90
CA PHE A 273 -21.87 13.42 22.20
C PHE A 273 -21.92 14.45 21.07
N GLN A 274 -22.93 14.40 20.21
CA GLN A 274 -23.09 15.35 19.10
C GLN A 274 -23.20 16.79 19.62
N ALA A 275 -24.00 17.01 20.66
CA ALA A 275 -24.14 18.33 21.30
C ALA A 275 -22.80 18.82 21.89
N THR A 276 -22.07 17.93 22.57
CA THR A 276 -20.75 18.25 23.14
C THR A 276 -19.72 18.58 22.06
N TYR A 277 -19.69 17.80 20.97
CA TYR A 277 -18.81 18.08 19.83
C TYR A 277 -19.12 19.45 19.23
N THR A 278 -20.41 19.76 19.03
CA THR A 278 -20.87 21.05 18.50
C THR A 278 -20.51 22.21 19.42
N GLU A 279 -20.61 22.03 20.74
CA GLU A 279 -20.24 23.06 21.73
C GLU A 279 -18.72 23.33 21.76
N LEU A 280 -17.92 22.27 21.68
CA LEU A 280 -16.46 22.38 21.72
C LEU A 280 -15.85 22.88 20.41
N PHE A 281 -16.49 22.55 19.28
CA PHE A 281 -15.92 22.74 17.95
C PHE A 281 -16.95 23.36 16.99
N GLU A 282 -17.57 22.53 16.15
CA GLU A 282 -18.46 22.92 15.06
C GLU A 282 -19.53 21.85 14.84
N ASP A 283 -20.54 22.13 14.04
CA ASP A 283 -21.61 21.17 13.75
C ASP A 283 -21.04 19.96 12.98
N PRO A 284 -20.98 18.76 13.59
CA PRO A 284 -20.34 17.61 12.97
C PRO A 284 -21.15 17.00 11.81
N ARG A 285 -22.39 17.48 11.60
CA ARG A 285 -23.26 17.00 10.51
C ARG A 285 -22.99 17.70 9.20
N LEU A 286 -22.32 18.85 9.25
CA LEU A 286 -21.99 19.60 8.05
C LEU A 286 -20.71 19.00 7.45
N PRO A 287 -20.69 18.76 6.12
CA PRO A 287 -19.45 18.40 5.47
C PRO A 287 -18.43 19.53 5.69
N PRO A 288 -17.14 19.20 5.76
CA PRO A 288 -16.11 20.23 5.85
C PRO A 288 -16.01 20.99 4.52
N ASP A 289 -16.22 22.30 4.56
CA ASP A 289 -16.21 23.18 3.37
C ASP A 289 -14.80 23.70 3.02
N ASP A 290 -13.82 23.48 3.89
CA ASP A 290 -12.46 24.00 3.82
C ASP A 290 -11.40 22.91 3.58
N TRP A 291 -11.83 21.66 3.40
CA TRP A 291 -10.90 20.57 3.15
C TRP A 291 -10.28 20.69 1.77
N PRO A 292 -8.98 20.41 1.64
CA PRO A 292 -8.26 20.54 0.38
C PRO A 292 -8.87 19.59 -0.66
N GLU A 293 -8.85 20.02 -1.92
CA GLU A 293 -9.18 19.16 -3.07
C GLU A 293 -8.03 18.17 -3.33
N PRO A 294 -8.30 17.03 -3.99
CA PRO A 294 -7.25 16.09 -4.37
C PRO A 294 -6.18 16.78 -5.23
N ALA A 295 -4.92 16.61 -4.86
CA ALA A 295 -3.79 17.18 -5.58
C ALA A 295 -3.52 16.44 -6.91
N GLU A 296 -2.98 17.17 -7.88
CA GLU A 296 -2.27 16.58 -9.02
C GLU A 296 -1.05 15.78 -8.53
N PRO A 297 -0.50 14.84 -9.34
CA PRO A 297 0.64 14.02 -8.94
C PRO A 297 1.80 14.85 -8.35
N PHE A 298 2.25 14.50 -7.14
CA PHE A 298 3.23 15.26 -6.36
C PHE A 298 4.20 14.39 -5.55
N LEU A 299 3.98 13.07 -5.51
CA LEU A 299 4.87 12.13 -4.85
C LEU A 299 6.04 11.79 -5.76
N HIS A 300 7.21 11.61 -5.15
CA HIS A 300 8.41 11.10 -5.76
C HIS A 300 8.87 9.83 -5.07
N MET A 301 9.64 9.01 -5.77
CA MET A 301 10.18 7.75 -5.26
C MET A 301 10.87 7.95 -3.88
N PRO A 302 10.46 7.24 -2.81
CA PRO A 302 10.96 7.46 -1.45
C PRO A 302 12.29 6.74 -1.17
N MET A 303 13.14 6.57 -2.18
CA MET A 303 14.35 5.74 -2.15
C MET A 303 15.29 6.15 -3.29
N GLU A 304 16.60 5.93 -3.12
CA GLU A 304 17.63 6.37 -4.07
C GLU A 304 17.61 5.58 -5.39
N GLU A 305 17.12 4.34 -5.34
CA GLU A 305 17.01 3.42 -6.46
C GLU A 305 15.75 2.55 -6.31
N PRO A 306 15.21 1.97 -7.39
CA PRO A 306 14.02 1.14 -7.33
C PRO A 306 14.31 -0.20 -6.64
N PHE A 307 13.38 -0.62 -5.78
CA PHE A 307 13.40 -1.92 -5.12
C PHE A 307 12.26 -2.81 -5.59
N ARG A 308 12.46 -4.13 -5.53
CA ARG A 308 11.42 -5.10 -5.84
C ARG A 308 10.21 -4.89 -4.94
N ILE A 309 9.04 -4.83 -5.57
CA ILE A 309 7.76 -4.78 -4.86
C ILE A 309 7.44 -6.18 -4.35
N THR A 310 7.18 -6.29 -3.05
CA THR A 310 6.85 -7.56 -2.38
C THR A 310 5.40 -7.68 -1.97
N SER A 311 4.65 -6.56 -1.97
CA SER A 311 3.21 -6.51 -1.73
C SER A 311 2.62 -5.22 -2.28
N VAL A 312 1.35 -5.26 -2.69
CA VAL A 312 0.62 -4.17 -3.34
C VAL A 312 -0.64 -3.82 -2.55
N PHE A 313 -1.19 -2.63 -2.77
CA PHE A 313 -2.43 -2.22 -2.12
C PHE A 313 -3.58 -3.14 -2.56
N ASP A 314 -4.38 -3.62 -1.60
CA ASP A 314 -5.55 -4.44 -1.88
C ASP A 314 -6.79 -3.56 -2.13
N HIS A 315 -7.27 -3.52 -3.37
CA HIS A 315 -8.44 -2.72 -3.73
C HIS A 315 -9.77 -3.34 -3.29
N HIS A 316 -9.78 -4.62 -2.89
CA HIS A 316 -11.01 -5.26 -2.42
C HIS A 316 -11.23 -4.93 -0.94
N THR A 317 -10.30 -5.35 -0.08
CA THR A 317 -10.40 -5.21 1.37
C THR A 317 -9.05 -4.89 2.01
N PRO A 318 -8.51 -3.68 1.83
CA PRO A 318 -7.19 -3.32 2.36
C PRO A 318 -7.16 -3.40 3.90
N LEU A 319 -8.31 -3.44 4.56
CA LEU A 319 -8.44 -3.60 6.00
C LEU A 319 -8.43 -5.08 6.44
N LEU A 320 -7.24 -5.66 6.62
CA LEU A 320 -6.94 -6.93 7.34
C LEU A 320 -8.04 -8.03 7.27
N HIS A 321 -8.61 -8.30 6.09
CA HIS A 321 -9.41 -9.50 5.90
C HIS A 321 -8.52 -10.69 5.55
N LYS A 322 -9.10 -11.88 5.70
CA LYS A 322 -8.81 -13.27 5.30
C LYS A 322 -9.37 -13.79 3.97
N ASN A 323 -9.46 -13.07 2.84
CA ASN A 323 -10.06 -13.64 1.62
C ASN A 323 -9.14 -14.58 0.78
N GLY A 324 -7.82 -14.59 1.02
CA GLY A 324 -6.84 -15.43 0.33
C GLY A 324 -6.27 -14.87 -0.98
N SER A 325 -6.60 -13.63 -1.36
CA SER A 325 -6.06 -12.91 -2.52
C SER A 325 -5.95 -11.40 -2.25
N THR A 326 -5.24 -10.68 -3.11
CA THR A 326 -5.31 -9.22 -3.18
C THR A 326 -5.74 -8.79 -4.56
N GLN A 327 -6.55 -7.74 -4.63
CA GLN A 327 -6.92 -7.14 -5.89
C GLN A 327 -5.96 -5.97 -6.19
N SER A 328 -5.11 -6.15 -7.20
CA SER A 328 -4.18 -5.11 -7.63
C SER A 328 -4.91 -3.94 -8.30
N PHE A 329 -4.19 -2.84 -8.55
CA PHE A 329 -4.75 -1.67 -9.26
C PHE A 329 -5.21 -1.98 -10.70
N TRP A 330 -4.78 -3.12 -11.28
CA TRP A 330 -5.28 -3.66 -12.55
C TRP A 330 -6.63 -4.38 -12.44
N GLY A 331 -7.17 -4.52 -11.22
CA GLY A 331 -8.39 -5.29 -10.95
C GLY A 331 -8.19 -6.81 -10.91
N GLN A 332 -6.95 -7.29 -10.98
CA GLN A 332 -6.63 -8.71 -10.93
C GLN A 332 -6.49 -9.22 -9.50
N GLU A 333 -7.10 -10.37 -9.21
CA GLU A 333 -6.85 -11.11 -7.97
C GLU A 333 -5.50 -11.85 -8.04
N SER A 334 -4.67 -11.65 -7.02
CA SER A 334 -3.39 -12.34 -6.85
C SER A 334 -3.30 -12.99 -5.47
N PRO A 335 -3.16 -14.33 -5.39
CA PRO A 335 -2.97 -15.03 -4.12
C PRO A 335 -1.51 -15.11 -3.67
N TYR A 336 -0.56 -14.57 -4.44
CA TYR A 336 0.88 -14.86 -4.29
C TYR A 336 1.74 -13.68 -3.86
N ILE A 337 1.24 -12.45 -3.98
CA ILE A 337 2.07 -11.24 -3.79
C ILE A 337 1.84 -10.56 -2.45
N SER A 338 1.05 -11.11 -1.53
CA SER A 338 0.63 -10.34 -0.36
C SER A 338 0.17 -11.23 0.78
N TYR A 339 0.28 -10.72 2.01
CA TYR A 339 -0.62 -11.11 3.07
C TYR A 339 -1.90 -10.27 2.95
N ASP A 340 -3.01 -10.93 3.19
CA ASP A 340 -4.38 -10.46 3.02
C ASP A 340 -4.68 -9.17 3.80
N GLY A 341 -5.36 -8.22 3.14
CA GLY A 341 -5.67 -6.89 3.67
C GLY A 341 -4.46 -5.98 3.85
N HIS A 342 -4.00 -5.40 2.75
CA HIS A 342 -2.81 -4.57 2.67
C HIS A 342 -3.14 -3.12 2.26
N THR A 343 -2.84 -2.16 3.14
CA THR A 343 -3.18 -0.73 3.00
C THR A 343 -2.12 0.10 2.27
N GLY A 344 -1.12 -0.52 1.65
CA GLY A 344 0.04 0.18 1.11
C GLY A 344 0.82 -0.66 0.10
N TRP A 345 2.08 -0.30 -0.11
CA TRP A 345 3.02 -0.97 -0.99
C TRP A 345 4.28 -1.33 -0.22
N ASP A 346 4.71 -2.58 -0.36
CA ASP A 346 5.93 -3.08 0.31
C ASP A 346 7.07 -3.15 -0.69
N TYR A 347 8.18 -2.51 -0.36
CA TYR A 347 9.41 -2.52 -1.14
C TYR A 347 10.50 -3.28 -0.40
N ALA A 348 11.19 -4.21 -1.06
CA ALA A 348 12.20 -5.11 -0.49
C ALA A 348 13.51 -4.40 -0.09
N MET A 349 13.41 -3.46 0.85
CA MET A 349 14.50 -2.67 1.40
C MET A 349 14.98 -3.26 2.73
N ARG A 350 16.28 -3.24 2.97
CA ARG A 350 16.90 -3.77 4.20
C ARG A 350 17.90 -2.78 4.77
N PRO A 351 18.24 -2.83 6.07
CA PRO A 351 19.36 -2.03 6.56
C PRO A 351 20.64 -2.28 5.73
N PRO A 352 21.37 -1.23 5.30
CA PRO A 352 21.24 0.18 5.67
C PRO A 352 20.49 1.07 4.66
N ASP A 353 19.60 0.53 3.82
CA ASP A 353 18.87 1.28 2.80
C ASP A 353 18.10 2.46 3.40
N ILE A 354 18.33 3.65 2.84
CA ILE A 354 17.77 4.91 3.33
C ILE A 354 16.36 5.10 2.77
N VAL A 355 15.43 5.48 3.65
CA VAL A 355 14.07 5.88 3.28
C VAL A 355 14.01 7.39 3.21
N LEU A 356 13.46 7.91 2.11
CA LEU A 356 13.33 9.32 1.80
C LEU A 356 11.87 9.77 1.89
N ALA A 357 11.65 11.05 2.20
CA ALA A 357 10.34 11.67 2.08
C ALA A 357 9.89 11.71 0.62
N ALA A 358 8.72 11.16 0.32
CA ALA A 358 8.16 11.09 -1.04
C ALA A 358 7.78 12.49 -1.54
N ALA A 359 7.32 13.35 -0.64
CA ALA A 359 6.99 14.74 -0.94
C ALA A 359 7.27 15.63 0.27
N GLY A 360 7.32 16.94 0.02
CA GLY A 360 7.47 17.92 1.09
C GLY A 360 6.25 17.96 2.02
N GLY A 361 6.46 18.35 3.27
CA GLY A 361 5.40 18.37 4.27
C GLY A 361 5.91 18.58 5.68
N THR A 362 5.04 18.35 6.66
CA THR A 362 5.35 18.40 8.09
C THR A 362 5.26 17.01 8.69
N VAL A 363 6.28 16.61 9.44
CA VAL A 363 6.28 15.34 10.18
C VAL A 363 5.27 15.42 11.32
N VAL A 364 4.20 14.62 11.24
CA VAL A 364 3.12 14.55 12.24
C VAL A 364 3.21 13.32 13.14
N PHE A 365 4.12 12.38 12.83
CA PHE A 365 4.55 11.30 13.71
C PHE A 365 5.98 10.88 13.37
N ALA A 366 6.80 10.63 14.38
CA ALA A 366 8.12 10.02 14.24
C ALA A 366 8.46 9.25 15.52
N GLY A 367 8.46 7.92 15.46
CA GLY A 367 8.75 7.09 16.61
C GLY A 367 8.44 5.62 16.43
N PHE A 368 8.51 4.88 17.53
CA PHE A 368 8.13 3.48 17.58
C PHE A 368 6.72 3.36 18.17
N SER A 369 5.80 2.73 17.43
CA SER A 369 4.42 2.54 17.86
C SER A 369 3.94 1.10 17.73
N ASP A 370 2.83 0.79 18.39
CA ASP A 370 2.15 -0.50 18.27
C ASP A 370 1.38 -0.57 16.94
N ASP A 371 1.79 -1.49 16.07
CA ASP A 371 1.12 -1.84 14.81
C ASP A 371 0.25 -3.11 14.95
N GLY A 372 0.00 -3.56 16.19
CA GLY A 372 -0.75 -4.77 16.51
C GLY A 372 0.10 -6.00 16.79
N CYS A 373 1.43 -5.83 16.89
CA CYS A 373 2.38 -6.91 17.10
C CYS A 373 3.15 -6.83 18.43
N VAL A 374 3.92 -7.90 18.73
CA VAL A 374 4.60 -8.08 20.03
C VAL A 374 5.65 -6.99 20.28
N THR A 375 6.25 -6.47 19.21
CA THR A 375 7.27 -5.43 19.25
C THR A 375 6.78 -4.19 18.53
N PRO A 376 7.09 -2.96 19.00
CA PRO A 376 6.77 -1.75 18.27
C PRO A 376 7.42 -1.68 16.88
N ALA A 377 6.73 -1.07 15.93
CA ALA A 377 7.23 -0.72 14.61
C ALA A 377 7.76 0.71 14.58
N GLY A 378 8.93 0.94 13.97
CA GLY A 378 9.41 2.28 13.66
C GLY A 378 8.57 2.86 12.52
N ALA A 379 8.04 4.07 12.72
CA ALA A 379 7.23 4.75 11.72
C ALA A 379 7.46 6.26 11.67
N VAL A 380 7.28 6.80 10.47
CA VAL A 380 7.23 8.24 10.19
C VAL A 380 5.93 8.53 9.43
N ILE A 381 5.22 9.60 9.79
CA ILE A 381 4.06 10.09 9.05
C ILE A 381 4.28 11.54 8.69
N ILE A 382 4.15 11.87 7.41
CA ILE A 382 4.29 13.22 6.88
C ILE A 382 2.92 13.68 6.37
N ASP A 383 2.45 14.83 6.86
CA ASP A 383 1.33 15.56 6.28
C ASP A 383 1.83 16.54 5.21
N HIS A 384 1.31 16.41 4.00
CA HIS A 384 1.72 17.21 2.85
C HIS A 384 0.95 18.54 2.74
N GLY A 385 -0.04 18.78 3.61
CA GLY A 385 -0.81 20.03 3.63
C GLY A 385 -1.82 20.17 2.50
N ASN A 386 -2.03 19.09 1.73
CA ASN A 386 -3.00 18.99 0.63
C ASN A 386 -4.02 17.88 0.89
N GLY A 387 -4.23 17.51 2.16
CA GLY A 387 -5.12 16.42 2.58
C GLY A 387 -4.48 15.04 2.51
N TYR A 388 -3.33 14.92 1.85
CA TYR A 388 -2.58 13.67 1.80
C TYR A 388 -1.59 13.53 2.95
N ARG A 389 -1.46 12.31 3.43
CA ARG A 389 -0.37 11.88 4.31
C ARG A 389 0.33 10.67 3.72
N SER A 390 1.65 10.63 3.85
CA SER A 390 2.44 9.42 3.60
C SER A 390 2.90 8.82 4.93
N LEU A 391 2.76 7.50 5.04
CA LEU A 391 3.13 6.72 6.21
C LEU A 391 4.22 5.72 5.80
N TYR A 392 5.32 5.74 6.55
CA TYR A 392 6.51 4.91 6.32
C TYR A 392 6.68 4.00 7.52
N TRP A 393 6.65 2.69 7.32
CA TRP A 393 6.63 1.72 8.41
C TRP A 393 7.80 0.73 8.36
N HIS A 394 7.91 -0.04 9.44
CA HIS A 394 8.92 -1.07 9.67
C HIS A 394 10.37 -0.57 9.73
N LEU A 395 10.56 0.73 10.00
CA LEU A 395 11.88 1.36 10.03
C LEU A 395 12.74 0.83 11.18
N SER A 396 14.00 0.47 10.88
CA SER A 396 14.98 0.05 11.89
C SER A 396 15.51 1.23 12.71
N SER A 397 15.55 2.42 12.10
CA SER A 397 15.91 3.67 12.76
C SER A 397 15.22 4.87 12.10
N ILE A 398 15.00 5.90 12.90
CA ILE A 398 14.33 7.14 12.49
C ILE A 398 15.32 8.28 12.66
N THR A 399 15.45 9.11 11.64
CA THR A 399 16.46 10.19 11.58
C THR A 399 15.84 11.59 11.60
N ILE A 400 14.51 11.67 11.66
CA ILE A 400 13.73 12.91 11.69
C ILE A 400 12.91 13.04 12.98
N GLU A 401 12.53 14.27 13.34
CA GLU A 401 11.78 14.60 14.55
C GLU A 401 10.35 15.06 14.24
N LEU A 402 9.43 14.83 15.18
CA LEU A 402 8.06 15.35 15.13
C LEU A 402 8.06 16.88 14.97
N GLY A 403 7.24 17.39 14.06
CA GLY A 403 7.10 18.82 13.76
C GLY A 403 8.14 19.37 12.78
N ALA A 404 9.10 18.56 12.32
CA ALA A 404 10.03 18.98 11.30
C ALA A 404 9.33 19.20 9.95
N THR A 405 9.70 20.25 9.23
CA THR A 405 9.36 20.41 7.81
C THR A 405 10.42 19.70 6.97
N VAL A 406 9.98 18.92 5.99
CA VAL A 406 10.84 18.18 5.06
C VAL A 406 10.51 18.55 3.61
N ALA A 407 11.49 18.41 2.73
CA ALA A 407 11.33 18.43 1.28
C ALA A 407 11.28 17.01 0.72
N SER A 408 10.81 16.87 -0.52
CA SER A 408 10.94 15.59 -1.25
C SER A 408 12.43 15.21 -1.35
N GLY A 409 12.74 13.93 -1.09
CA GLY A 409 14.09 13.39 -1.10
C GLY A 409 14.86 13.57 0.21
N ASP A 410 14.31 14.22 1.23
CA ASP A 410 14.98 14.32 2.53
C ASP A 410 15.04 12.94 3.24
N PRO A 411 16.17 12.54 3.83
CA PRO A 411 16.27 11.30 4.61
C PRO A 411 15.38 11.35 5.86
N ILE A 412 14.57 10.31 6.07
CA ILE A 412 13.68 10.20 7.24
C ILE A 412 13.98 9.00 8.12
N GLY A 413 14.66 7.98 7.60
CA GLY A 413 15.00 6.79 8.36
C GLY A 413 15.74 5.74 7.55
N VAL A 414 15.86 4.56 8.14
CA VAL A 414 16.46 3.37 7.53
C VAL A 414 15.44 2.25 7.54
N ALA A 415 15.26 1.57 6.40
CA ALA A 415 14.37 0.43 6.28
C ALA A 415 14.72 -0.67 7.30
N GLY A 416 13.76 -1.55 7.62
CA GLY A 416 13.94 -2.52 8.69
C GLY A 416 12.91 -3.63 8.69
N GLU A 417 12.78 -4.29 9.84
CA GLU A 417 11.89 -5.44 10.08
C GLU A 417 11.25 -5.31 11.48
N THR A 418 10.88 -4.08 11.87
CA THR A 418 10.29 -3.83 13.18
C THR A 418 8.78 -3.98 13.11
N GLY A 419 8.12 -4.48 14.16
CA GLY A 419 6.65 -4.60 14.18
C GLY A 419 6.16 -5.94 13.65
N CYS A 420 5.10 -5.91 12.85
CA CYS A 420 4.47 -7.05 12.18
C CYS A 420 5.22 -7.53 10.92
N ALA A 421 6.32 -6.88 10.54
CA ALA A 421 7.12 -7.27 9.39
C ALA A 421 7.64 -8.72 9.52
N ILE A 422 7.46 -9.51 8.46
CA ILE A 422 7.94 -10.91 8.38
C ILE A 422 9.33 -11.04 7.70
N GLY A 423 9.86 -9.91 7.24
CA GLY A 423 11.16 -9.77 6.61
C GLY A 423 11.46 -8.29 6.35
N PRO A 424 12.71 -7.90 6.07
CA PRO A 424 13.06 -6.50 5.86
C PRO A 424 12.36 -5.89 4.63
N HIS A 425 11.61 -4.82 4.84
CA HIS A 425 10.98 -4.02 3.79
C HIS A 425 10.64 -2.59 4.27
N LEU A 426 10.31 -1.72 3.33
CA LEU A 426 9.57 -0.48 3.59
C LEU A 426 8.10 -0.73 3.24
N HIS A 427 7.19 -0.52 4.18
CA HIS A 427 5.76 -0.39 3.89
C HIS A 427 5.42 1.10 3.72
N LEU A 428 5.02 1.48 2.51
CA LEU A 428 4.57 2.81 2.16
C LEU A 428 3.05 2.82 2.01
N GLN A 429 2.40 3.60 2.86
CA GLN A 429 0.96 3.81 2.80
C GLN A 429 0.67 5.28 2.52
N VAL A 430 -0.38 5.53 1.74
CA VAL A 430 -0.85 6.88 1.46
C VAL A 430 -2.29 6.99 1.90
N GLN A 431 -2.61 8.12 2.53
CA GLN A 431 -3.95 8.45 2.97
C GLN A 431 -4.36 9.78 2.36
N TYR A 432 -5.63 9.90 2.00
CA TYR A 432 -6.26 11.18 1.73
C TYR A 432 -7.42 11.37 2.70
N LEU A 433 -7.42 12.50 3.41
CA LEU A 433 -8.41 12.80 4.45
C LEU A 433 -8.54 11.65 5.48
N GLY A 434 -7.39 11.05 5.84
CA GLY A 434 -7.31 9.97 6.84
C GLY A 434 -7.85 8.62 6.36
N ARG A 435 -8.16 8.47 5.07
CA ARG A 435 -8.58 7.19 4.49
C ARG A 435 -7.53 6.71 3.50
N ASP A 436 -7.25 5.42 3.54
CA ASP A 436 -6.20 4.80 2.72
C ASP A 436 -6.55 4.94 1.24
N THR A 437 -5.57 5.26 0.39
CA THR A 437 -5.73 5.40 -1.06
C THR A 437 -4.51 4.82 -1.74
N ASP A 438 -4.70 4.11 -2.86
CA ASP A 438 -3.56 3.60 -3.62
C ASP A 438 -2.91 4.76 -4.44
N PRO A 439 -1.63 5.10 -4.20
CA PRO A 439 -0.91 6.11 -4.99
C PRO A 439 -0.63 5.68 -6.44
N TYR A 440 -0.85 4.41 -6.81
CA TYR A 440 -0.78 3.90 -8.18
C TYR A 440 -2.13 3.95 -8.91
N GLY A 441 -3.18 4.45 -8.26
CA GLY A 441 -4.48 4.65 -8.91
C GLY A 441 -5.29 3.38 -9.11
N TRP A 442 -6.20 3.41 -10.09
CA TRP A 442 -7.05 2.29 -10.48
C TRP A 442 -7.20 2.27 -12.00
N CYS A 443 -6.88 1.14 -12.60
CA CYS A 443 -6.78 0.98 -14.04
C CYS A 443 -7.87 0.10 -14.67
N ALA A 444 -8.58 -0.68 -13.86
CA ALA A 444 -9.65 -1.51 -14.39
C ALA A 444 -10.90 -0.68 -14.74
N ALA A 445 -11.80 -1.25 -15.53
CA ALA A 445 -13.04 -0.59 -15.90
C ALA A 445 -13.95 -0.32 -14.70
N GLY A 446 -14.59 0.86 -14.68
CA GLY A 446 -15.48 1.29 -13.59
C GLY A 446 -14.74 2.02 -12.47
N ASN A 447 -15.44 2.30 -11.37
CA ASN A 447 -14.78 2.82 -10.18
C ASN A 447 -14.03 1.69 -9.48
N GLY A 448 -12.92 2.04 -8.80
CA GLY A 448 -12.22 1.09 -7.96
C GLY A 448 -13.11 0.64 -6.79
N PRO A 449 -13.16 -0.66 -6.44
CA PRO A 449 -14.04 -1.18 -5.40
C PRO A 449 -13.80 -0.50 -4.06
N TRP A 450 -12.54 -0.17 -3.76
CA TRP A 450 -12.20 0.59 -2.56
C TRP A 450 -12.81 2.00 -2.53
N GLY A 451 -12.88 2.71 -3.66
CA GLY A 451 -13.50 4.04 -3.73
C GLY A 451 -15.01 4.01 -3.51
N GLU A 452 -15.66 2.87 -3.73
CA GLU A 452 -17.09 2.67 -3.47
C GLU A 452 -17.39 2.19 -2.03
N SER A 453 -16.36 1.74 -1.31
CA SER A 453 -16.47 1.32 0.08
C SER A 453 -16.76 2.52 1.00
N PRO A 454 -17.65 2.41 2.00
CA PRO A 454 -17.96 3.51 2.91
C PRO A 454 -16.76 4.04 3.72
N GLY A 455 -15.77 3.18 3.97
CA GLY A 455 -14.53 3.54 4.66
C GLY A 455 -13.36 3.80 3.72
N GLY A 456 -13.57 3.65 2.41
CA GLY A 456 -12.53 3.79 1.43
C GLY A 456 -12.44 5.18 0.81
N GLN A 457 -11.43 5.30 -0.05
CA GLN A 457 -11.08 6.53 -0.73
C GLN A 457 -10.69 6.19 -2.16
N GLN A 458 -11.01 7.10 -3.09
CA GLN A 458 -10.67 6.92 -4.49
C GLN A 458 -9.15 6.77 -4.66
N SER A 459 -8.70 5.65 -5.24
CA SER A 459 -7.32 5.47 -5.68
C SER A 459 -7.01 6.43 -6.82
N THR A 460 -5.88 7.13 -6.73
CA THR A 460 -5.45 8.16 -7.69
C THR A 460 -3.97 7.99 -7.99
N TRP A 461 -3.55 8.17 -9.23
CA TRP A 461 -2.13 8.22 -9.56
C TRP A 461 -1.50 9.48 -8.95
N LEU A 462 -0.51 9.29 -8.06
CA LEU A 462 0.11 10.40 -7.31
C LEU A 462 1.59 10.61 -7.65
N TRP A 463 2.18 9.76 -8.48
CA TRP A 463 3.62 9.82 -8.79
C TRP A 463 3.93 10.86 -9.86
N ALA A 464 4.62 11.93 -9.48
CA ALA A 464 5.06 12.99 -10.37
C ALA A 464 6.23 12.57 -11.27
N ASP A 465 6.97 11.54 -10.87
CA ASP A 465 8.14 11.04 -11.59
C ASP A 465 7.79 10.41 -12.94
N TRP A 466 6.55 9.93 -13.12
CA TRP A 466 6.18 9.11 -14.26
C TRP A 466 4.76 9.39 -14.78
N PRO A 467 4.50 9.12 -16.07
CA PRO A 467 3.15 9.15 -16.61
C PRO A 467 2.23 8.13 -15.93
N ASP A 468 0.97 8.53 -15.72
CA ASP A 468 -0.09 7.62 -15.28
C ASP A 468 -0.30 6.52 -16.35
N PRO A 469 -0.19 5.23 -16.00
CA PRO A 469 -0.36 4.13 -16.96
C PRO A 469 -1.78 4.00 -17.53
N CYS A 470 -2.76 4.65 -16.91
CA CYS A 470 -4.19 4.51 -17.21
C CYS A 470 -4.90 5.87 -17.35
N GLY A 471 -4.16 6.94 -17.12
CA GLY A 471 -4.61 8.32 -17.23
C GLY A 471 -4.32 8.95 -18.58
N ALA A 472 -4.50 10.27 -18.64
CA ALA A 472 -4.13 11.04 -19.82
C ALA A 472 -2.60 11.14 -19.93
N VAL A 473 -2.08 10.94 -21.13
CA VAL A 473 -0.67 11.18 -21.43
C VAL A 473 -0.37 12.68 -21.25
N PRO A 474 0.68 13.06 -20.50
CA PRO A 474 1.06 14.46 -20.35
C PRO A 474 1.39 15.13 -21.70
N ASP A 475 1.08 16.41 -21.87
CA ASP A 475 1.26 17.14 -23.14
C ASP A 475 2.70 17.14 -23.67
N ASN A 476 3.69 17.05 -22.79
CA ASN A 476 5.11 16.97 -23.13
C ASN A 476 5.59 15.54 -23.40
N THR A 477 4.71 14.55 -23.39
CA THR A 477 5.04 13.13 -23.47
C THR A 477 4.40 12.49 -24.69
N ILE A 478 5.16 11.66 -25.39
CA ILE A 478 4.64 10.77 -26.43
C ILE A 478 4.78 9.35 -25.91
N VAL A 479 3.68 8.62 -25.81
CA VAL A 479 3.68 7.19 -25.47
C VAL A 479 3.30 6.39 -26.71
N ILE A 480 4.09 5.35 -26.99
CA ILE A 480 3.74 4.33 -27.98
C ILE A 480 3.54 3.05 -27.20
N ASP A 481 2.31 2.59 -27.18
CA ASP A 481 1.92 1.32 -26.61
C ASP A 481 2.04 0.17 -27.66
N ASN A 482 2.02 -1.09 -27.23
CA ASN A 482 2.15 -2.25 -28.11
C ASN A 482 0.96 -2.46 -29.07
N GLN A 483 -0.14 -1.73 -28.91
CA GLN A 483 -1.25 -1.68 -29.86
C GLN A 483 -1.29 -0.37 -30.66
N SER A 484 -0.36 0.56 -30.40
CA SER A 484 -0.31 1.86 -31.06
C SER A 484 0.40 1.83 -32.41
N ASP A 485 0.03 2.78 -33.27
CA ASP A 485 0.81 3.11 -34.47
C ASP A 485 2.27 3.44 -34.07
N GLY A 486 3.23 2.83 -34.76
CA GLY A 486 4.65 2.97 -34.45
C GLY A 486 5.24 1.81 -33.62
N PHE A 487 4.41 0.89 -33.13
CA PHE A 487 4.88 -0.37 -32.59
C PHE A 487 5.05 -1.44 -33.67
N ALA A 488 6.09 -2.25 -33.56
CA ALA A 488 6.29 -3.46 -34.36
C ALA A 488 6.94 -4.57 -33.54
N SER A 489 6.47 -5.80 -33.71
CA SER A 489 7.06 -6.98 -33.08
C SER A 489 7.39 -8.06 -34.11
N TYR A 490 8.43 -8.84 -33.81
CA TYR A 490 8.89 -9.99 -34.58
C TYR A 490 9.20 -11.15 -33.63
N GLY A 491 9.08 -12.38 -34.13
CA GLY A 491 9.25 -13.61 -33.34
C GLY A 491 7.97 -13.99 -32.60
N SER A 492 8.04 -15.06 -31.82
CA SER A 492 6.91 -15.53 -31.03
C SER A 492 6.81 -14.67 -29.77
N TRP A 493 5.73 -13.92 -29.61
CA TRP A 493 5.36 -13.25 -28.37
C TRP A 493 4.09 -13.90 -27.82
N GLN A 494 4.01 -14.02 -26.50
CA GLN A 494 2.78 -14.36 -25.79
C GLN A 494 2.05 -13.06 -25.44
N GLN A 495 0.73 -13.11 -25.32
CA GLN A 495 -0.11 -11.96 -25.00
C GLN A 495 -0.66 -12.10 -23.58
N SER A 496 -0.84 -10.95 -22.93
CA SER A 496 -1.57 -10.80 -21.68
C SER A 496 -2.52 -9.61 -21.82
N GLU A 497 -3.67 -9.66 -21.17
CA GLU A 497 -4.69 -8.60 -21.24
C GLU A 497 -4.37 -7.36 -20.38
N MET A 498 -3.23 -7.38 -19.66
CA MET A 498 -2.82 -6.30 -18.76
C MET A 498 -1.48 -5.70 -19.18
N GLY A 499 -1.41 -4.38 -19.13
CA GLY A 499 -0.35 -3.55 -19.69
C GLY A 499 -0.73 -2.08 -19.63
N TYR A 500 0.16 -1.21 -20.07
CA TYR A 500 -0.11 0.22 -20.17
C TYR A 500 -1.34 0.45 -21.07
N ALA A 501 -2.37 1.13 -20.57
CA ALA A 501 -3.67 1.36 -21.20
C ALA A 501 -4.48 0.10 -21.60
N ASP A 502 -3.86 -0.97 -22.10
CA ASP A 502 -4.49 -2.22 -22.52
C ASP A 502 -3.60 -3.46 -22.24
N GLY A 503 -3.40 -4.37 -23.20
CA GLY A 503 -2.70 -5.64 -22.99
C GLY A 503 -1.20 -5.56 -23.27
N THR A 504 -0.41 -6.49 -22.73
CA THR A 504 1.04 -6.54 -22.94
C THR A 504 1.50 -7.75 -23.77
N LEU A 505 2.72 -7.68 -24.31
CA LEU A 505 3.42 -8.84 -24.87
C LEU A 505 4.51 -9.32 -23.90
N PHE A 506 4.70 -10.64 -23.80
CA PHE A 506 5.79 -11.21 -23.03
C PHE A 506 6.42 -12.43 -23.68
N GLN A 507 7.66 -12.75 -23.30
CA GLN A 507 8.34 -13.96 -23.74
C GLN A 507 9.38 -14.45 -22.73
N GLU A 508 9.72 -15.73 -22.79
CA GLU A 508 10.85 -16.32 -22.06
C GLU A 508 12.19 -15.90 -22.69
N THR A 509 13.15 -15.51 -21.86
CA THR A 509 14.48 -15.10 -22.29
C THR A 509 15.34 -16.28 -22.72
N ILE A 510 16.13 -16.07 -23.77
CA ILE A 510 17.12 -17.01 -24.29
C ILE A 510 18.54 -16.46 -24.05
N PRO A 511 19.47 -17.27 -23.51
CA PRO A 511 20.80 -16.80 -23.16
C PRO A 511 21.63 -16.42 -24.39
N PHE A 512 22.40 -15.35 -24.25
CA PHE A 512 23.29 -14.85 -25.30
C PHE A 512 24.39 -15.88 -25.64
N ARG A 513 24.73 -16.00 -26.94
CA ARG A 513 25.47 -17.13 -27.58
C ARG A 513 26.78 -17.62 -26.91
N TYR A 514 27.39 -16.89 -25.99
CA TYR A 514 28.71 -17.24 -25.43
C TYR A 514 28.66 -18.18 -24.22
N GLU A 515 27.49 -18.45 -23.65
CA GLU A 515 27.36 -19.30 -22.45
C GLU A 515 27.00 -20.76 -22.75
N ARG A 516 26.65 -21.09 -24.00
CA ARG A 516 26.33 -22.47 -24.39
C ARG A 516 27.57 -23.23 -24.82
N GLN A 517 27.76 -24.42 -24.27
CA GLN A 517 28.86 -25.27 -24.68
C GLN A 517 28.62 -25.76 -26.13
N PRO A 518 29.67 -25.88 -26.98
CA PRO A 518 29.51 -26.13 -28.43
C PRO A 518 28.67 -27.37 -28.81
N TRP A 519 28.46 -28.31 -27.90
CA TRP A 519 27.72 -29.56 -28.10
C TRP A 519 26.26 -29.52 -27.62
N GLU A 520 25.81 -28.43 -26.98
CA GLU A 520 24.40 -28.25 -26.56
C GLU A 520 23.51 -27.69 -27.67
N LEU A 521 23.98 -27.74 -28.93
CA LEU A 521 23.22 -27.37 -30.11
C LEU A 521 22.05 -28.35 -30.33
N ARG A 522 20.96 -28.14 -29.59
CA ARG A 522 19.61 -28.60 -29.97
C ARG A 522 19.13 -27.85 -31.23
N PRO A 523 18.21 -28.43 -32.02
CA PRO A 523 17.97 -27.99 -33.39
C PRO A 523 17.20 -26.67 -33.44
N PHE A 524 17.67 -25.77 -34.31
CA PHE A 524 17.09 -24.48 -34.72
C PHE A 524 16.86 -23.45 -33.60
N VAL A 525 17.73 -22.43 -33.59
CA VAL A 525 17.58 -21.18 -32.86
C VAL A 525 16.13 -20.71 -32.95
N GLU A 526 15.41 -20.70 -31.83
CA GLU A 526 14.18 -19.90 -31.74
C GLU A 526 14.59 -18.48 -32.13
N THR A 527 14.03 -17.97 -33.23
CA THR A 527 14.25 -16.60 -33.66
C THR A 527 13.94 -15.69 -32.48
N PRO A 528 14.91 -14.91 -31.98
CA PRO A 528 14.68 -14.03 -30.85
C PRO A 528 13.45 -13.18 -31.10
N ALA A 529 12.60 -13.07 -30.08
CA ALA A 529 11.52 -12.12 -30.10
C ALA A 529 12.14 -10.72 -30.02
N VAL A 530 11.64 -9.79 -30.83
CA VAL A 530 12.05 -8.39 -30.83
C VAL A 530 10.79 -7.54 -30.86
N ALA A 531 10.76 -6.50 -30.04
CA ALA A 531 9.73 -5.48 -30.06
C ALA A 531 10.40 -4.11 -30.24
N THR A 532 9.81 -3.26 -31.07
CA THR A 532 10.35 -1.95 -31.45
C THR A 532 9.25 -0.90 -31.42
N TRP A 533 9.53 0.22 -30.78
CA TRP A 533 8.68 1.40 -30.71
C TRP A 533 9.36 2.53 -31.47
N GLN A 534 8.70 3.05 -32.51
CA GLN A 534 9.23 4.06 -33.40
C GLN A 534 8.26 5.24 -33.51
N PRO A 535 8.58 6.41 -32.90
CA PRO A 535 7.76 7.60 -33.04
C PRO A 535 7.77 8.11 -34.48
N THR A 536 6.60 8.49 -35.00
CA THR A 536 6.47 9.02 -36.36
C THR A 536 7.26 10.31 -36.56
N ARG A 537 7.24 11.20 -35.57
CA ARG A 537 8.02 12.44 -35.56
C ARG A 537 8.19 12.96 -34.13
N LEU A 538 9.43 13.25 -33.74
CA LEU A 538 9.74 13.96 -32.52
C LEU A 538 10.06 15.42 -32.85
N GLN A 539 9.82 16.33 -31.90
CA GLN A 539 10.34 17.69 -32.03
C GLN A 539 11.85 17.69 -31.75
N ALA A 540 12.55 18.74 -32.15
CA ALA A 540 13.96 18.87 -31.77
C ALA A 540 14.03 19.15 -30.26
N GLY A 541 14.75 18.31 -29.52
CA GLY A 541 14.83 18.45 -28.07
C GLY A 541 15.50 17.29 -27.38
N THR A 542 15.61 17.41 -26.07
CA THR A 542 16.13 16.35 -25.20
C THR A 542 14.95 15.65 -24.54
N TYR A 543 14.90 14.33 -24.68
CA TYR A 543 13.81 13.52 -24.13
C TYR A 543 14.35 12.54 -23.11
N ARG A 544 13.66 12.43 -21.97
CA ARG A 544 13.77 11.29 -21.06
C ARG A 544 12.97 10.14 -21.67
N VAL A 545 13.60 8.98 -21.81
CA VAL A 545 13.00 7.80 -22.44
C VAL A 545 12.69 6.79 -21.35
N LEU A 546 11.44 6.35 -21.27
CA LEU A 546 10.96 5.42 -20.25
C LEU A 546 10.38 4.18 -20.93
N ALA A 547 10.54 3.00 -20.32
CA ALA A 547 9.85 1.78 -20.71
C ALA A 547 8.95 1.31 -19.59
N TYR A 548 7.70 1.01 -19.89
CA TYR A 548 6.77 0.46 -18.90
C TYR A 548 6.95 -1.05 -18.77
N LEU A 549 7.06 -1.53 -17.54
CA LEU A 549 7.16 -2.95 -17.23
C LEU A 549 5.92 -3.35 -16.43
N PRO A 550 4.92 -3.97 -17.09
CA PRO A 550 3.76 -4.46 -16.37
C PRO A 550 4.17 -5.63 -15.48
N TYR A 551 3.58 -5.72 -14.29
CA TYR A 551 3.66 -6.93 -13.50
C TYR A 551 2.39 -7.74 -13.73
N VAL A 552 2.53 -8.83 -14.48
CA VAL A 552 1.48 -9.81 -14.68
C VAL A 552 1.99 -11.16 -14.23
N LEU A 553 1.16 -11.92 -13.51
CA LEU A 553 1.39 -13.33 -13.24
C LEU A 553 1.38 -14.12 -14.56
N ASN A 554 2.51 -14.16 -15.25
CA ASN A 554 2.73 -14.89 -16.51
C ASN A 554 3.34 -16.29 -16.28
N GLY A 555 3.63 -16.64 -15.02
CA GLY A 555 4.26 -17.91 -14.64
C GLY A 555 5.79 -17.93 -14.76
N LEU A 556 6.43 -16.79 -15.02
CA LEU A 556 7.88 -16.61 -15.09
C LEU A 556 8.33 -15.56 -14.06
N ASP A 557 9.54 -15.71 -13.52
CA ASP A 557 10.22 -14.63 -12.81
C ASP A 557 10.72 -13.60 -13.85
N ASP A 558 10.58 -12.30 -13.57
CA ASP A 558 11.05 -11.24 -14.48
C ASP A 558 12.56 -11.27 -14.64
N SER A 559 13.04 -11.07 -15.87
CA SER A 559 14.47 -11.00 -16.16
C SER A 559 15.13 -9.84 -15.39
N GLN A 560 16.30 -10.11 -14.80
CA GLN A 560 17.14 -9.12 -14.13
C GLN A 560 18.10 -8.42 -15.11
N GLU A 561 18.12 -8.83 -16.38
CA GLU A 561 19.05 -8.34 -17.40
C GLU A 561 18.34 -7.96 -18.72
N ILE A 562 17.19 -7.31 -18.62
CA ILE A 562 16.42 -6.83 -19.77
C ILE A 562 17.22 -5.73 -20.48
N ARG A 563 17.47 -5.89 -21.78
CA ARG A 563 18.29 -4.95 -22.57
C ARG A 563 17.45 -4.16 -23.56
N TYR A 564 17.35 -2.86 -23.33
CA TYR A 564 16.77 -1.91 -24.28
C TYR A 564 17.87 -1.24 -25.10
N ARG A 565 17.67 -1.21 -26.42
CA ARG A 565 18.44 -0.36 -27.32
C ARG A 565 17.64 0.90 -27.61
N VAL A 566 18.21 2.06 -27.27
CA VAL A 566 17.67 3.37 -27.60
C VAL A 566 18.49 3.95 -28.76
N HIS A 567 17.85 4.12 -29.92
CA HIS A 567 18.45 4.77 -31.08
C HIS A 567 18.03 6.23 -31.13
N TYR A 568 19.02 7.13 -31.14
CA TYR A 568 18.83 8.58 -31.14
C TYR A 568 19.84 9.25 -32.10
N ALA A 569 19.76 10.57 -32.28
CA ALA A 569 20.57 11.28 -33.28
C ALA A 569 22.10 11.11 -33.12
N GLY A 570 22.56 10.81 -31.90
CA GLY A 570 23.98 10.58 -31.57
C GLY A 570 24.44 9.13 -31.72
N GLY A 571 23.54 8.18 -32.03
CA GLY A 571 23.85 6.76 -32.18
C GLY A 571 22.95 5.86 -31.35
N ASP A 572 23.50 4.73 -30.90
CA ASP A 572 22.80 3.74 -30.10
C ASP A 572 23.28 3.76 -28.64
N ALA A 573 22.34 3.75 -27.71
CA ALA A 573 22.58 3.40 -26.31
C ALA A 573 21.99 2.02 -26.02
N LEU A 574 22.72 1.19 -25.27
CA LEU A 574 22.22 -0.08 -24.75
C LEU A 574 22.09 0.05 -23.23
N VAL A 575 20.89 -0.11 -22.72
CA VAL A 575 20.56 0.04 -21.30
C VAL A 575 20.09 -1.31 -20.79
N THR A 576 20.70 -1.78 -19.71
CA THR A 576 20.28 -3.01 -19.04
C THR A 576 19.55 -2.64 -17.76
N ILE A 577 18.36 -3.19 -17.56
CA ILE A 577 17.55 -2.96 -16.37
C ILE A 577 17.19 -4.29 -15.71
N ASN A 578 16.89 -4.22 -14.42
CA ASN A 578 16.33 -5.33 -13.67
C ASN A 578 14.79 -5.24 -13.69
N GLY A 579 14.12 -6.19 -14.35
CA GLY A 579 12.67 -6.23 -14.45
C GLY A 579 11.96 -6.43 -13.11
N GLU A 580 12.56 -7.16 -12.17
CA GLU A 580 11.95 -7.39 -10.86
C GLU A 580 11.86 -6.11 -10.00
N THR A 581 12.82 -5.20 -10.15
CA THR A 581 12.83 -3.93 -9.40
C THR A 581 11.91 -2.89 -10.02
N TRP A 582 11.64 -3.00 -11.33
CA TRP A 582 10.82 -2.05 -12.09
C TRP A 582 9.40 -2.56 -12.38
N ALA A 583 9.03 -3.72 -11.84
CA ALA A 583 7.70 -4.31 -11.99
C ALA A 583 6.59 -3.32 -11.61
N ASN A 584 5.54 -3.21 -12.44
CA ASN A 584 4.48 -2.20 -12.36
C ASN A 584 4.97 -0.74 -12.39
N GLY A 585 6.09 -0.49 -13.09
CA GLY A 585 6.73 0.83 -13.11
C GLY A 585 7.32 1.21 -14.45
N TRP A 586 7.73 2.47 -14.54
CA TRP A 586 8.42 3.05 -15.68
C TRP A 586 9.93 3.04 -15.46
N ALA A 587 10.62 2.09 -16.10
CA ALA A 587 12.07 2.04 -16.08
C ALA A 587 12.69 3.20 -16.88
N ASP A 588 13.61 3.93 -16.25
CA ASP A 588 14.34 5.03 -16.88
C ASP A 588 15.44 4.50 -17.78
N LEU A 589 15.29 4.70 -19.09
CA LEU A 589 16.29 4.31 -20.09
C LEU A 589 17.33 5.43 -20.33
N GLY A 590 17.19 6.58 -19.68
CA GLY A 590 18.08 7.72 -19.78
C GLY A 590 17.53 8.84 -20.66
N THR A 591 18.36 9.86 -20.83
CA THR A 591 17.98 11.12 -21.48
C THR A 591 18.83 11.36 -22.72
N TYR A 592 18.19 11.57 -23.88
CA TYR A 592 18.85 11.61 -25.18
C TYR A 592 18.35 12.76 -26.07
N PRO A 593 19.21 13.33 -26.94
CA PRO A 593 18.78 14.32 -27.92
C PRO A 593 18.13 13.66 -29.16
N PHE A 594 16.96 14.16 -29.54
CA PHE A 594 16.23 13.75 -30.74
C PHE A 594 16.02 14.94 -31.69
N ALA A 595 15.94 14.62 -32.98
CA ALA A 595 15.74 15.59 -34.05
C ALA A 595 14.60 15.14 -34.97
N PRO A 596 13.82 16.06 -35.57
CA PRO A 596 12.61 15.71 -36.33
C PRO A 596 12.82 14.80 -37.54
N ASP A 597 14.02 14.83 -38.12
CA ASP A 597 14.35 14.11 -39.35
C ASP A 597 15.37 12.97 -39.10
N ALA A 598 15.73 12.71 -37.84
CA ALA A 598 16.61 11.60 -37.47
C ALA A 598 15.78 10.36 -37.11
N PRO A 599 16.19 9.15 -37.53
CA PRO A 599 15.55 7.93 -37.07
C PRO A 599 15.64 7.84 -35.54
N ALA A 600 14.53 7.47 -34.91
CA ALA A 600 14.43 7.28 -33.48
C ALA A 600 13.64 6.00 -33.22
N PHE A 601 14.14 5.12 -32.38
CA PHE A 601 13.38 3.97 -31.91
C PHE A 601 13.94 3.44 -30.59
N VAL A 602 13.09 2.75 -29.85
CA VAL A 602 13.50 1.89 -28.74
C VAL A 602 13.20 0.46 -29.15
N SER A 603 14.09 -0.49 -28.83
CA SER A 603 13.82 -1.91 -29.07
C SER A 603 14.28 -2.78 -27.92
N VAL A 604 13.53 -3.83 -27.64
CA VAL A 604 13.87 -4.87 -26.66
C VAL A 604 13.86 -6.24 -27.35
N SER A 605 14.63 -7.19 -26.84
CA SER A 605 14.67 -8.55 -27.39
C SER A 605 14.74 -9.62 -26.31
N SER A 606 14.18 -10.80 -26.59
CA SER A 606 14.30 -11.98 -25.72
C SER A 606 15.74 -12.49 -25.53
N LEU A 607 16.73 -11.88 -26.20
CA LEU A 607 18.16 -12.05 -25.89
C LEU A 607 18.55 -11.25 -24.64
N ALA A 608 18.25 -11.80 -23.46
CA ALA A 608 18.80 -11.32 -22.19
C ALA A 608 20.09 -12.09 -21.83
N GLY A 609 20.77 -11.68 -20.76
CA GLY A 609 21.88 -12.49 -20.24
C GLY A 609 21.45 -13.53 -19.20
N ASP A 610 20.24 -13.46 -18.67
CA ASP A 610 19.61 -14.55 -17.93
C ASP A 610 18.65 -15.37 -18.80
N ALA A 611 18.60 -16.68 -18.57
CA ALA A 611 17.80 -17.63 -19.34
C ALA A 611 16.56 -18.05 -18.55
N GLY A 612 15.44 -18.26 -19.26
CA GLY A 612 14.24 -18.85 -18.67
C GLY A 612 13.35 -17.90 -17.88
N ARG A 613 13.50 -16.59 -18.12
CA ARG A 613 12.83 -15.53 -17.35
C ARG A 613 11.96 -14.66 -18.24
N GLY A 614 11.02 -13.94 -17.66
CA GLY A 614 10.07 -13.10 -18.40
C GLY A 614 10.73 -11.82 -18.91
N ILE A 615 10.46 -11.47 -20.17
CA ILE A 615 10.70 -10.13 -20.73
C ILE A 615 9.38 -9.57 -21.26
N TRP A 616 9.18 -8.26 -21.10
CA TRP A 616 7.95 -7.57 -21.46
C TRP A 616 8.15 -6.60 -22.62
N ALA A 617 7.10 -6.46 -23.43
CA ALA A 617 6.98 -5.45 -24.46
C ALA A 617 5.58 -4.83 -24.41
N ASP A 618 5.53 -3.64 -23.83
CA ASP A 618 4.32 -2.90 -23.53
C ASP A 618 4.41 -1.48 -24.13
N ALA A 619 4.64 -0.47 -23.30
CA ALA A 619 4.76 0.92 -23.73
C ALA A 619 6.15 1.52 -23.56
N VAL A 620 6.48 2.47 -24.45
CA VAL A 620 7.66 3.34 -24.34
C VAL A 620 7.20 4.79 -24.39
N ALA A 621 7.70 5.60 -23.46
CA ALA A 621 7.44 7.03 -23.39
C ALA A 621 8.67 7.86 -23.75
N TRP A 622 8.47 8.92 -24.54
CA TRP A 622 9.42 9.99 -24.79
C TRP A 622 8.89 11.26 -24.15
N GLN A 623 9.45 11.63 -23.00
CA GLN A 623 9.06 12.83 -22.26
C GLN A 623 10.04 13.97 -22.55
N LEU A 624 9.56 15.01 -23.24
CA LEU A 624 10.33 16.20 -23.58
C LEU A 624 10.74 16.94 -22.30
N GLN A 625 12.03 17.16 -22.14
CA GLN A 625 12.59 17.92 -21.03
C GLN A 625 12.56 19.41 -21.37
N GLU A 626 12.02 20.22 -20.45
CA GLU A 626 12.08 21.67 -20.60
C GLU A 626 13.53 22.14 -20.62
N THR A 627 13.85 23.05 -21.54
CA THR A 627 15.18 23.65 -21.59
C THR A 627 15.31 24.55 -20.37
N GLN A 628 16.13 24.16 -19.39
CA GLN A 628 16.48 25.03 -18.26
C GLN A 628 17.09 26.33 -18.81
N VAL A 629 16.29 27.38 -18.92
CA VAL A 629 16.81 28.72 -19.18
C VAL A 629 17.48 29.13 -17.88
N SER A 630 18.80 29.00 -17.82
CA SER A 630 19.55 29.54 -16.70
C SER A 630 19.28 31.05 -16.66
N GLU A 631 18.47 31.51 -15.71
CA GLU A 631 18.43 32.92 -15.35
C GLU A 631 19.79 33.27 -14.76
N THR A 632 20.71 33.64 -15.65
CA THR A 632 21.91 34.38 -15.28
C THR A 632 21.47 35.77 -14.89
N SER A 633 21.07 35.93 -13.63
CA SER A 633 20.99 37.23 -12.98
C SER A 633 22.42 37.79 -12.86
N GLY A 634 22.80 38.56 -13.87
CA GLY A 634 23.95 39.47 -13.82
C GLY A 634 23.65 40.70 -12.94
N PRO A 635 24.71 41.39 -12.49
CA PRO A 635 24.88 41.98 -11.15
C PRO A 635 23.97 43.14 -10.78
#